data_AF-A0AAU2JPD5-F1
#
_entry.id   AF-A0AAU2JPD5-F1
#
_cell.length_a   1.000
_cell.length_b   1.000
_cell.length_c   1.000
_cell.angle_alpha   90.00
_cell.angle_beta   90.00
_cell.angle_gamma   90.00
#
_symmetry.space_group_name_H-M   'P 1'
#
loop_
_entity.id
_entity.type
_entity.pdbx_description
1 polymer ?
#
loop_
_entity_poly.entity_id
_entity_poly.type
_entity_poly.pdbx_seq_one_letter_code
_entity_poly.pdbx_strand_id
1 'polypeptide(L)'
;MLMDGFNQGVLPMLGLAMLVLAVVAFVFALLAREDAYRAAGKQTKTFWLVILGITVVVDFFLGMLFLEIAGLVATIVFFVDVRPALKQVSGGGRRSGGSSSDGPYGPYNGGR
;
A
#
# COMPACT_ATOMS: atom_id res chain seq x y z
N MET A 1 35.66 15.81 -5.24
CA MET A 1 34.81 16.64 -4.34
C MET A 1 33.33 16.56 -4.67
N LEU A 2 32.83 16.99 -5.85
CA LEU A 2 31.38 16.89 -6.16
C LEU A 2 30.85 15.45 -6.22
N MET A 3 31.57 14.56 -6.89
CA MET A 3 31.18 13.15 -7.04
C MET A 3 31.18 12.42 -5.70
N ASP A 4 32.12 12.76 -4.81
CA ASP A 4 32.19 12.19 -3.46
C ASP A 4 30.99 12.65 -2.61
N GLY A 5 30.64 13.94 -2.67
CA GLY A 5 29.47 14.48 -1.98
C GLY A 5 28.15 13.91 -2.50
N PHE A 6 28.03 13.68 -3.81
CA PHE A 6 26.87 13.03 -4.40
C PHE A 6 26.74 11.56 -3.95
N ASN A 7 27.86 10.82 -3.97
CA ASN A 7 27.90 9.42 -3.56
C ASN A 7 27.67 9.21 -2.06
N GLN A 8 28.13 10.13 -1.21
CA GLN A 8 27.97 10.05 0.25
C GLN A 8 26.71 10.73 0.76
N GLY A 9 26.09 11.61 -0.03
CA GLY A 9 24.87 12.32 0.33
C GLY A 9 23.63 11.75 -0.36
N VAL A 10 23.51 12.02 -1.66
CA VAL A 10 22.25 11.82 -2.41
C VAL A 10 21.94 10.34 -2.63
N LEU A 11 22.91 9.55 -3.07
CA LEU A 11 22.69 8.13 -3.36
C LEU A 11 22.21 7.32 -2.14
N PRO A 12 22.83 7.40 -0.95
CA PRO A 12 22.38 6.64 0.22
C PRO A 12 21.02 7.13 0.73
N MET A 13 20.73 8.43 0.63
CA MET A 13 19.40 8.96 0.95
C MET A 13 18.31 8.41 0.03
N LEU A 14 18.60 8.28 -1.27
CA LEU A 14 17.70 7.69 -2.24
C LEU A 14 17.45 6.21 -1.94
N GLY A 15 18.52 5.44 -1.70
CA GLY A 15 18.41 4.02 -1.31
C GLY A 15 17.60 3.84 -0.02
N LEU A 16 17.82 4.69 0.98
CA LEU A 16 17.04 4.67 2.22
C LEU A 16 15.57 4.99 1.99
N ALA A 17 15.25 5.96 1.12
CA ALA A 17 13.87 6.28 0.76
C ALA A 17 13.18 5.10 0.06
N MET A 18 13.88 4.41 -0.86
CA MET A 18 13.39 3.22 -1.53
C MET A 18 13.12 2.08 -0.54
N LEU A 19 14.08 1.81 0.35
CA LEU A 19 13.94 0.81 1.41
C LEU A 19 12.73 1.11 2.31
N VAL A 20 12.55 2.36 2.75
CA VAL A 20 11.41 2.75 3.59
C VAL A 20 10.10 2.50 2.86
N LEU A 21 10.00 2.85 1.57
CA LEU A 21 8.80 2.58 0.77
C LEU A 21 8.53 1.08 0.62
N ALA A 22 9.57 0.27 0.38
CA ALA A 22 9.45 -1.18 0.28
C ALA A 22 8.96 -1.80 1.60
N VAL A 23 9.51 -1.38 2.74
CA VAL A 23 9.08 -1.83 4.06
C VAL A 23 7.62 -1.44 4.33
N VAL A 24 7.25 -0.19 4.02
CA VAL A 24 5.86 0.27 4.18
C VAL A 24 4.90 -0.53 3.31
N ALA A 25 5.25 -0.81 2.05
CA ALA A 25 4.47 -1.67 1.17
C ALA A 25 4.33 -3.08 1.74
N PHE A 26 5.42 -3.68 2.22
CA PHE A 26 5.41 -5.00 2.84
C PHE A 26 4.50 -5.06 4.08
N VAL A 27 4.57 -4.07 4.95
CA VAL A 27 3.68 -3.96 6.12
C VAL A 27 2.22 -3.84 5.70
N PHE A 28 1.90 -3.02 4.69
CA PHE A 28 0.54 -2.95 4.17
C PHE A 28 0.06 -4.29 3.59
N ALA A 29 0.94 -5.04 2.92
CA ALA A 29 0.62 -6.37 2.42
C ALA A 29 0.36 -7.38 3.55
N LEU A 30 1.12 -7.29 4.65
CA LEU A 30 0.92 -8.13 5.84
C LEU A 30 -0.43 -7.85 6.52
N LEU A 31 -0.78 -6.57 6.66
CA LEU A 31 -2.01 -6.12 7.31
C LEU A 31 -3.27 -6.36 6.45
N ALA A 32 -3.11 -6.51 5.13
CA ALA A 32 -4.23 -6.80 4.24
C ALA A 32 -4.78 -8.23 4.46
N ARG A 33 -6.10 -8.35 4.39
CA ARG A 33 -6.83 -9.62 4.58
C ARG A 33 -6.76 -10.47 3.32
N GLU A 34 -6.60 -11.78 3.46
CA GLU A 34 -6.36 -12.70 2.33
C GLU A 34 -7.53 -12.80 1.35
N ASP A 35 -8.75 -12.75 1.86
CA ASP A 35 -9.99 -12.72 1.08
C ASP A 35 -10.09 -11.48 0.18
N ALA A 36 -9.56 -10.33 0.63
CA ALA A 36 -9.56 -9.10 -0.14
C ALA A 36 -8.73 -9.21 -1.42
N TYR A 37 -7.63 -9.97 -1.42
CA TYR A 37 -6.83 -10.23 -2.63
C TYR A 37 -7.62 -11.02 -3.67
N ARG A 38 -8.35 -12.05 -3.22
CA ARG A 38 -9.19 -12.88 -4.10
C ARG A 38 -10.35 -12.07 -4.67
N ALA A 39 -11.04 -11.30 -3.82
CA ALA A 39 -12.15 -10.47 -4.24
C ALA A 39 -11.72 -9.26 -5.11
N ALA A 40 -10.49 -8.79 -4.98
CA ALA A 40 -9.91 -7.76 -5.86
C ALA A 40 -9.42 -8.30 -7.21
N GLY A 41 -9.44 -9.63 -7.42
CA GLY A 41 -8.91 -10.25 -8.64
C GLY A 41 -7.40 -10.04 -8.83
N LYS A 42 -6.65 -9.83 -7.74
CA LYS A 42 -5.19 -9.66 -7.77
C LYS A 42 -4.48 -10.97 -7.38
N GLN A 43 -3.17 -11.02 -7.62
CA GLN A 43 -2.33 -12.12 -7.16
C GLN A 43 -2.43 -12.33 -5.65
N THR A 44 -2.13 -13.54 -5.17
CA THR A 44 -2.35 -13.94 -3.77
C THR A 44 -1.55 -13.10 -2.78
N LYS A 45 -2.01 -13.08 -1.52
CA LYS A 45 -1.27 -12.45 -0.42
C LYS A 45 0.16 -12.99 -0.34
N THR A 46 0.33 -14.31 -0.43
CA THR A 46 1.65 -14.96 -0.39
C THR A 46 2.57 -14.46 -1.50
N PHE A 47 2.07 -14.32 -2.73
CA PHE A 47 2.86 -13.77 -3.83
C PHE A 47 3.38 -12.35 -3.51
N TRP A 48 2.50 -11.46 -3.04
CA TRP A 48 2.88 -10.09 -2.69
C TRP A 48 3.83 -10.01 -1.49
N LEU A 49 3.66 -10.87 -0.49
CA LEU A 49 4.58 -10.94 0.65
C LEU A 49 5.95 -11.44 0.23
N VAL A 50 6.03 -12.46 -0.63
CA VAL A 50 7.32 -13.00 -1.09
C VAL A 50 8.05 -11.93 -1.91
N ILE A 51 7.39 -11.31 -2.89
CA ILE A 51 8.08 -10.35 -3.76
C ILE A 51 8.52 -9.10 -3.00
N LEU A 52 7.66 -8.52 -2.15
CA LEU A 52 8.01 -7.34 -1.34
C LEU A 52 9.03 -7.69 -0.24
N GLY A 53 8.95 -8.90 0.33
CA GLY A 53 9.94 -9.38 1.29
C GLY A 53 11.33 -9.51 0.65
N ILE A 54 11.40 -10.07 -0.57
CA ILE A 54 12.64 -10.12 -1.35
C ILE A 54 13.13 -8.69 -1.64
N THR A 55 12.25 -7.77 -2.06
CA THR A 55 12.61 -6.37 -2.28
C THR A 55 13.28 -5.76 -1.07
N VAL A 56 12.69 -5.90 0.13
CA VAL A 56 13.27 -5.35 1.37
C VAL A 56 14.65 -5.94 1.66
N VAL A 57 14.84 -7.25 1.45
CA VAL A 57 16.14 -7.90 1.65
C VAL A 57 17.18 -7.40 0.63
N VAL A 58 16.77 -7.24 -0.63
CA VAL A 58 17.65 -6.74 -1.70
C VAL A 58 18.10 -5.31 -1.41
N ASP A 59 17.15 -4.43 -1.09
CA ASP A 59 17.40 -3.01 -0.80
C ASP A 59 18.30 -2.85 0.43
N PHE A 60 18.22 -3.76 1.41
CA PHE A 60 19.02 -3.67 2.63
C PHE A 60 20.41 -4.31 2.51
N PHE A 61 20.54 -5.46 1.83
CA PHE A 61 21.77 -6.28 1.90
C PHE A 61 22.51 -6.46 0.59
N LEU A 62 21.82 -6.51 -0.56
CA LEU A 62 22.41 -7.03 -1.79
C LEU A 62 22.87 -5.92 -2.74
N GLY A 63 22.25 -4.72 -2.69
CA GLY A 63 22.68 -3.56 -3.49
C GLY A 63 22.82 -3.85 -4.99
N MET A 64 22.07 -4.83 -5.51
CA MET A 64 22.22 -5.31 -6.87
C MET A 64 21.25 -4.54 -7.76
N LEU A 65 21.77 -3.55 -8.49
CA LEU A 65 20.99 -2.57 -9.27
C LEU A 65 19.82 -3.16 -10.05
N PHE A 66 20.01 -4.31 -10.72
CA PHE A 66 18.93 -4.93 -11.48
C PHE A 66 17.77 -5.44 -10.60
N LEU A 67 18.08 -6.07 -9.46
CA LEU A 67 17.06 -6.52 -8.52
C LEU A 67 16.43 -5.35 -7.77
N GLU A 68 17.21 -4.31 -7.47
CA GLU A 68 16.74 -3.09 -6.82
C GLU A 68 15.72 -2.36 -7.71
N ILE A 69 15.97 -2.29 -9.02
CA ILE A 69 15.00 -1.76 -10.00
C ILE A 69 13.75 -2.65 -10.07
N ALA A 70 13.91 -3.98 -10.14
CA ALA A 70 12.77 -4.90 -10.15
C ALA A 70 11.93 -4.78 -8.88
N GLY A 71 12.59 -4.64 -7.73
CA GLY A 71 11.99 -4.42 -6.42
C GLY A 71 11.28 -3.08 -6.32
N LEU A 72 11.88 -2.01 -6.85
CA LEU A 72 11.25 -0.69 -6.97
C LEU A 72 9.95 -0.77 -7.78
N VAL A 73 9.99 -1.44 -8.94
CA VAL A 73 8.79 -1.65 -9.77
C VAL A 73 7.72 -2.40 -8.99
N ALA A 74 8.08 -3.48 -8.28
CA ALA A 74 7.14 -4.23 -7.45
C ALA A 74 6.50 -3.34 -6.35
N THR A 75 7.29 -2.50 -5.69
CA THR A 75 6.83 -1.54 -4.68
C THR A 75 5.86 -0.52 -5.28
N ILE A 76 6.18 0.04 -6.45
CA ILE A 76 5.30 1.01 -7.15
C ILE A 76 3.98 0.36 -7.55
N VAL A 77 4.03 -0.83 -8.17
CA VAL A 77 2.81 -1.57 -8.56
C VAL A 77 1.94 -1.86 -7.34
N PHE A 78 2.56 -2.23 -6.21
CA PHE A 78 1.80 -2.44 -4.99
C PHE A 78 1.06 -1.18 -4.52
N PHE A 79 1.72 -0.01 -4.54
CA PHE A 79 1.10 1.25 -4.12
C PHE A 79 0.03 1.76 -5.08
N VAL A 80 0.25 1.63 -6.39
CA VAL A 80 -0.60 2.23 -7.42
C VAL A 80 -1.74 1.31 -7.84
N ASP A 81 -1.54 -0.01 -7.85
CA ASP A 81 -2.54 -0.96 -8.34
C ASP A 81 -3.16 -1.80 -7.20
N VAL A 82 -2.31 -2.48 -6.42
CA VAL A 82 -2.78 -3.49 -5.46
C VAL A 82 -3.46 -2.85 -4.25
N ARG A 83 -2.79 -1.88 -3.61
CA ARG A 83 -3.31 -1.21 -2.41
C ARG A 83 -4.64 -0.51 -2.67
N PRO A 84 -4.83 0.26 -3.76
CA PRO A 84 -6.12 0.85 -4.08
C PRO A 84 -7.20 -0.21 -4.33
N ALA A 85 -6.89 -1.29 -5.05
CA ALA A 85 -7.84 -2.38 -5.28
C ALA A 85 -8.26 -3.08 -3.97
N LEU A 86 -7.31 -3.39 -3.09
CA LEU A 86 -7.59 -3.98 -1.77
C LEU A 86 -8.44 -3.05 -0.90
N LYS A 87 -8.18 -1.74 -0.95
CA LYS A 87 -8.95 -0.73 -0.22
C LYS A 87 -10.38 -0.60 -0.74
N GLN A 88 -10.60 -0.70 -2.05
CA GLN A 88 -11.94 -0.68 -2.64
C GLN A 88 -12.78 -1.87 -2.16
N VAL A 89 -12.20 -3.06 -2.16
CA VAL A 89 -12.89 -4.29 -1.73
C VAL A 89 -13.09 -4.32 -0.21
N SER A 90 -12.08 -3.93 0.57
CA SER A 90 -12.17 -3.91 2.04
C SER A 90 -13.01 -2.74 2.56
N GLY A 91 -13.19 -1.70 1.76
CA GLY A 91 -13.91 -0.46 2.09
C GLY A 91 -15.43 -0.52 1.89
N GLY A 92 -16.00 -1.66 1.50
CA GLY A 92 -17.42 -1.86 1.20
C GLY A 92 -18.41 -1.73 2.38
N GLY A 93 -18.06 -1.00 3.45
CA GLY A 93 -18.85 -0.89 4.68
C GLY A 93 -18.96 0.51 5.27
N ARG A 94 -18.59 1.57 4.56
CA ARG A 94 -18.81 2.96 5.02
C ARG A 94 -19.66 3.74 4.03
N ARG A 95 -20.93 3.35 3.92
CA ARG A 95 -22.02 4.29 3.69
C ARG A 95 -22.20 5.12 4.96
N SER A 96 -21.22 5.97 5.26
CA SER A 96 -21.36 7.02 6.26
C SER A 96 -22.19 8.12 5.61
N GLY A 97 -23.42 8.33 6.10
CA GLY A 97 -24.26 9.46 5.67
C GLY A 97 -25.62 9.08 5.08
N GLY A 98 -26.26 8.01 5.53
CA GLY A 98 -27.71 7.93 5.45
C GLY A 98 -28.32 8.83 6.54
N SER A 99 -28.36 10.14 6.32
CA SER A 99 -29.23 11.03 7.10
C SER A 99 -30.67 10.78 6.65
N SER A 100 -31.24 9.68 7.12
CA SER A 100 -32.63 9.32 6.90
C SER A 100 -33.51 10.12 7.87
N SER A 101 -33.64 11.42 7.63
CA SER A 101 -34.63 12.28 8.31
C SER A 101 -35.69 12.88 7.38
N ASP A 102 -35.56 12.71 6.06
CA ASP A 102 -36.40 13.44 5.09
C ASP A 102 -37.41 12.54 4.38
N GLY A 103 -38.16 11.77 5.16
CA GLY A 103 -39.45 11.27 4.68
C GLY A 103 -40.48 12.41 4.64
N PRO A 104 -41.43 12.46 3.69
CA PRO A 104 -42.46 13.51 3.61
C PRO A 104 -43.38 13.62 4.84
N TYR A 105 -43.28 12.66 5.77
CA TYR A 105 -43.95 12.64 7.05
C TYR A 105 -42.87 12.61 8.13
N GLY A 106 -42.34 13.78 8.48
CA GLY A 106 -41.39 13.93 9.58
C GLY A 106 -41.94 13.35 10.89
N PRO A 107 -41.06 13.08 11.87
CA PRO A 107 -41.47 12.47 13.13
C PRO A 107 -42.47 13.37 13.85
N TYR A 108 -43.73 12.94 13.92
CA TYR A 108 -44.76 13.57 14.73
C TYR A 108 -44.32 13.54 16.20
N ASN A 109 -43.81 14.65 16.72
CA ASN A 109 -43.59 14.82 18.14
C ASN A 109 -44.86 15.38 18.79
N GLY A 110 -45.92 14.55 18.81
CA GLY A 110 -47.16 14.82 19.53
C GLY A 110 -47.04 14.39 20.98
N GLY A 111 -46.50 15.27 21.83
CA GLY A 111 -46.24 14.96 23.23
C GLY A 111 -46.31 16.16 24.15
N ARG A 112 -47.55 16.46 24.58
CA ARG A 112 -48.00 17.16 25.80
C ARG A 112 -47.50 18.59 26.05
#